data_AF-A0A842X0U7-F1
#
_entry.id   AF-A0A842X0U7-F1
#
_cell.length_a   1.000
_cell.length_b   1.000
_cell.length_c   1.000
_cell.angle_alpha   90.00
_cell.angle_beta   90.00
_cell.angle_gamma   90.00
#
_symmetry.space_group_name_H-M   'P 1'
#
loop_
_entity.id
_entity.type
_entity.pdbx_description
1 polymer ?
#
loop_
_entity_poly.entity_id
_entity_poly.type
_entity_poly.pdbx_seq_one_letter_code
_entity_poly.pdbx_strand_id
1 'polypeptide(L)'
;MMNDILNETIMGAMEEDKRQHPKVYEEEVDLNCAINKSLGLSYTVKHYDKDGNLKSVQKGGNSLVRNFATLIGGLFRVGQDTVDSGIVDFRPGYPYDSGGATSIRYLGSAPAGWSNYGIVVGSDSTAVDPTDSSLGSKYTNGAGSGNLVISSQSHDAAPTVGASTITFSTERSFRNDYGSSQDVNEIGLMGGITYSTSSSSYLLFAHDIITTVSLGSGETIVVEYTFTVSESEGMTKNWGYMLWGLLFNETDSSTVKNTSNSFVSNRHYNSSDRYLAWFGADPGTDTGVGPVVGSDDTTMSMDDYNLGSELTTLDYGSYTKPTGSVASVSGSESSKSCSRVFTNNTGGNVTIKEVGLIISHYDSPGGGDEDILVFRKVLGSPVTLSDGDTYALTWKMKVTA
;
A
#
# COMPACT_ATOMS: atom_id res chain seq x y z
N MET A 1 -6.89 73.63 -4.17
CA MET A 1 -7.95 73.26 -5.14
C MET A 1 -7.48 72.29 -6.20
N MET A 2 -6.50 72.59 -7.07
CA MET A 2 -6.06 71.60 -8.08
C MET A 2 -5.12 70.51 -7.51
N ASN A 3 -4.44 70.77 -6.39
CA ASN A 3 -3.61 69.77 -5.68
C ASN A 3 -4.41 68.87 -4.72
N ASP A 4 -5.63 69.25 -4.33
CA ASP A 4 -6.44 68.46 -3.39
C ASP A 4 -7.19 67.32 -4.10
N ILE A 5 -7.58 67.53 -5.37
CA ILE A 5 -8.28 66.54 -6.20
C ILE A 5 -7.35 65.40 -6.65
N LEU A 6 -6.06 65.67 -6.80
CA LEU A 6 -5.06 64.65 -7.15
C LEU A 6 -4.78 63.67 -5.99
N ASN A 7 -4.89 64.12 -4.74
CA ASN A 7 -4.65 63.24 -3.58
C ASN A 7 -5.84 62.28 -3.30
N GLU A 8 -7.09 62.70 -3.52
CA GLU A 8 -8.24 61.79 -3.37
C GLU A 8 -8.30 60.75 -4.48
N THR A 9 -7.91 61.10 -5.71
CA THR A 9 -7.92 60.15 -6.84
C THR A 9 -6.81 59.10 -6.70
N ILE A 10 -5.64 59.48 -6.16
CA ILE A 10 -4.53 58.54 -5.92
C ILE A 10 -4.78 57.69 -4.66
N MET A 11 -5.36 58.25 -3.59
CA MET A 11 -5.71 57.48 -2.39
C MET A 11 -6.88 56.50 -2.65
N GLY A 12 -7.86 56.87 -3.48
CA GLY A 12 -8.92 55.94 -3.90
C GLY A 12 -8.39 54.78 -4.74
N ALA A 13 -7.42 55.03 -5.63
CA ALA A 13 -6.75 53.97 -6.40
C ALA A 13 -5.78 53.10 -5.57
N MET A 14 -5.28 53.62 -4.44
CA MET A 14 -4.42 52.87 -3.51
C MET A 14 -5.21 52.06 -2.45
N GLU A 15 -6.47 52.41 -2.15
CA GLU A 15 -7.36 51.52 -1.36
C GLU A 15 -7.92 50.36 -2.18
N GLU A 16 -7.95 50.48 -3.52
CA GLU A 16 -8.44 49.43 -4.43
C GLU A 16 -7.38 48.37 -4.78
N ASP A 17 -6.11 48.60 -4.43
CA ASP A 17 -5.02 47.61 -4.57
C ASP A 17 -4.71 46.87 -3.26
N LYS A 18 -5.73 46.68 -2.41
CA LYS A 18 -5.76 45.54 -1.47
C LYS A 18 -6.21 44.27 -2.19
N ARG A 19 -5.71 44.03 -3.41
CA ARG A 19 -5.77 42.70 -4.01
C ARG A 19 -5.03 41.79 -3.04
N GLN A 20 -5.79 41.08 -2.22
CA GLN A 20 -5.25 40.07 -1.34
C GLN A 20 -4.43 39.16 -2.23
N HIS A 21 -3.12 39.16 -2.01
CA HIS A 21 -2.27 38.21 -2.70
C HIS A 21 -2.85 36.82 -2.44
N PRO A 22 -3.03 36.01 -3.51
CA PRO A 22 -3.49 34.63 -3.37
C PRO A 22 -2.75 33.96 -2.22
N LYS A 23 -3.49 33.46 -1.23
CA LYS A 23 -2.89 32.66 -0.17
C LYS A 23 -2.70 31.25 -0.67
N VAL A 24 -1.54 30.70 -0.37
CA VAL A 24 -1.22 29.30 -0.61
C VAL A 24 -1.34 28.57 0.72
N TYR A 25 -2.25 27.62 0.77
CA TYR A 25 -2.40 26.69 1.88
C TYR A 25 -1.74 25.37 1.48
N GLU A 26 -0.90 24.82 2.36
CA GLU A 26 -0.27 23.52 2.16
C GLU A 26 -0.70 22.59 3.28
N GLU A 27 -1.27 21.44 2.92
CA GLU A 27 -1.51 20.34 3.83
C GLU A 27 -0.72 19.13 3.34
N GLU A 28 0.29 18.75 4.12
CA GLU A 28 0.82 17.39 4.04
C GLU A 28 -0.08 16.53 4.91
N VAL A 29 -0.90 15.68 4.28
CA VAL A 29 -1.55 14.59 5.02
C VAL A 29 -0.44 13.60 5.33
N ASP A 30 0.19 13.78 6.49
CA ASP A 30 1.29 12.94 6.93
C ASP A 30 0.75 11.57 7.36
N LEU A 31 0.70 10.65 6.39
CA LEU A 31 0.33 9.26 6.60
C LEU A 31 1.45 8.44 7.24
N ASN A 32 2.49 9.07 7.83
CA ASN A 32 3.32 8.45 8.87
C ASN A 32 2.46 7.66 9.87
N CYS A 33 1.28 8.22 10.16
CA CYS A 33 0.22 7.65 10.94
C CYS A 33 -0.59 6.60 10.16
N ALA A 34 -0.99 6.89 8.92
CA ALA A 34 -2.06 6.12 8.29
C ALA A 34 -1.70 4.76 7.74
N ILE A 35 -0.53 4.53 7.13
CA ILE A 35 -0.24 3.18 6.61
C ILE A 35 0.45 2.33 7.67
N ASN A 36 1.30 2.89 8.53
CA ASN A 36 1.82 2.12 9.67
C ASN A 36 0.77 1.82 10.75
N LYS A 37 -0.28 2.65 10.93
CA LYS A 37 -1.40 2.33 11.82
C LYS A 37 -2.60 1.68 11.13
N SER A 38 -2.75 1.84 9.81
CA SER A 38 -3.90 1.29 9.07
C SER A 38 -3.56 0.22 8.07
N LEU A 39 -2.30 -0.16 7.92
CA LEU A 39 -1.88 -1.43 7.35
C LEU A 39 -0.92 -2.08 8.34
N GLY A 40 -1.48 -2.87 9.25
CA GLY A 40 -0.71 -3.69 10.17
C GLY A 40 -0.30 -5.00 9.49
N LEU A 41 0.92 -5.45 9.76
CA LEU A 41 1.33 -6.83 9.54
C LEU A 41 1.73 -7.42 10.89
N SER A 42 1.15 -8.57 11.22
CA SER A 42 1.50 -9.34 12.42
C SER A 42 1.81 -10.77 12.04
N TYR A 43 2.51 -11.48 12.93
CA TYR A 43 2.74 -12.91 12.79
C TYR A 43 2.37 -13.68 14.06
N THR A 44 2.04 -14.95 13.86
CA THR A 44 1.95 -15.97 14.91
C THR A 44 2.82 -17.17 14.52
N VAL A 45 3.68 -17.63 15.43
CA VAL A 45 4.44 -18.88 15.30
C VAL A 45 3.93 -19.87 16.34
N LYS A 46 3.40 -21.01 15.88
CA LYS A 46 2.90 -22.11 16.72
C LYS A 46 3.87 -23.28 16.63
N HIS A 47 4.45 -23.72 17.74
CA HIS A 47 5.37 -24.86 17.81
C HIS A 47 4.62 -26.09 18.33
N TYR A 48 4.70 -27.20 17.60
CA TYR A 48 4.10 -28.47 17.94
C TYR A 48 5.17 -29.54 18.17
N ASP A 49 4.93 -30.41 19.15
CA ASP A 49 5.73 -31.62 19.33
C ASP A 49 5.45 -32.65 18.20
N LYS A 50 6.21 -33.74 18.19
CA LYS A 50 6.07 -34.83 17.20
C LYS A 50 4.72 -35.55 17.25
N ASP A 51 3.99 -35.43 18.35
CA ASP A 51 2.68 -36.07 18.57
C ASP A 51 1.54 -35.10 18.19
N GLY A 52 1.87 -33.87 17.76
CA GLY A 52 0.92 -32.83 17.34
C GLY A 52 0.40 -31.94 18.47
N ASN A 53 0.97 -32.02 19.68
CA ASN A 53 0.56 -31.15 20.78
C ASN A 53 1.27 -29.79 20.70
N LEU A 54 0.55 -28.71 20.96
CA LEU A 54 1.09 -27.35 20.97
C LEU A 54 2.05 -27.16 22.17
N LYS A 55 3.32 -26.86 21.90
CA LYS A 55 4.35 -26.55 22.89
C LYS A 55 4.42 -25.08 23.24
N SER A 56 4.35 -24.20 22.25
CA SER A 56 4.46 -22.76 22.45
C SER A 56 3.78 -21.96 21.34
N VAL A 57 3.46 -20.70 21.66
CA VAL A 57 2.97 -19.71 20.70
C VAL A 57 3.77 -18.43 20.91
N GLN A 58 4.33 -17.91 19.83
CA GLN A 58 4.90 -16.57 19.79
C GLN A 58 4.06 -15.69 18.87
N LYS A 59 3.97 -14.40 19.19
CA LYS A 59 3.36 -13.38 18.34
C LYS A 59 4.30 -12.19 18.21
N GLY A 60 4.22 -11.49 17.08
CA GLY A 60 4.94 -10.24 16.82
C GLY A 60 4.37 -9.54 15.59
N GLY A 61 5.10 -8.58 15.02
CA GLY A 61 4.69 -7.86 13.82
C GLY A 61 5.50 -6.60 13.52
N ASN A 62 5.01 -5.85 12.53
CA ASN A 62 5.56 -4.59 12.00
C ASN A 62 6.92 -4.72 11.31
N SER A 63 7.05 -5.65 10.36
CA SER A 63 8.35 -5.94 9.73
C SER A 63 8.32 -5.90 8.21
N LEU A 64 7.56 -4.94 7.65
CA LEU A 64 7.48 -4.76 6.21
C LEU A 64 8.77 -4.11 5.69
N VAL A 65 9.51 -4.83 4.84
CA VAL A 65 10.77 -4.31 4.27
C VAL A 65 10.50 -3.40 3.06
N ARG A 66 11.53 -2.67 2.61
CA ARG A 66 11.49 -1.71 1.48
C ARG A 66 10.88 -2.29 0.21
N ASN A 67 11.09 -3.57 -0.05
CA ASN A 67 10.52 -4.24 -1.21
C ASN A 67 8.99 -4.25 -1.18
N PHE A 68 8.36 -4.36 -0.01
CA PHE A 68 6.90 -4.17 0.12
C PHE A 68 6.49 -2.71 -0.13
N ALA A 69 7.23 -1.74 0.41
CA ALA A 69 7.01 -0.31 0.12
C ALA A 69 7.07 -0.03 -1.38
N THR A 70 8.03 -0.65 -2.05
CA THR A 70 8.29 -0.49 -3.48
C THR A 70 7.20 -1.18 -4.30
N LEU A 71 6.74 -2.37 -3.86
CA LEU A 71 5.58 -3.04 -4.43
C LEU A 71 4.36 -2.14 -4.36
N ILE A 72 3.97 -1.70 -3.15
CA ILE A 72 2.79 -0.88 -2.95
C ILE A 72 2.97 0.43 -3.73
N GLY A 73 4.11 1.10 -3.65
CA GLY A 73 4.41 2.30 -4.45
C GLY A 73 4.32 2.09 -5.96
N GLY A 74 4.68 0.91 -6.46
CA GLY A 74 4.51 0.50 -7.85
C GLY A 74 3.04 0.36 -8.27
N LEU A 75 2.13 0.11 -7.32
CA LEU A 75 0.68 0.12 -7.56
C LEU A 75 0.16 1.53 -7.88
N PHE A 76 0.91 2.59 -7.55
CA PHE A 76 0.50 3.99 -7.77
C PHE A 76 1.05 4.56 -9.08
N ARG A 77 1.53 3.72 -9.98
CA ARG A 77 2.19 4.15 -11.21
C ARG A 77 1.20 4.50 -12.33
N VAL A 78 1.65 5.38 -13.22
CA VAL A 78 0.97 5.83 -14.43
C VAL A 78 1.83 5.46 -15.63
N GLY A 79 1.30 4.63 -16.53
CA GLY A 79 1.93 4.35 -17.83
C GLY A 79 3.05 3.30 -17.85
N GLN A 80 3.32 2.79 -19.05
CA GLN A 80 4.29 1.74 -19.40
C GLN A 80 5.76 2.11 -19.23
N ASP A 81 6.09 3.16 -18.47
CA ASP A 81 7.49 3.48 -18.25
C ASP A 81 8.17 2.25 -17.59
N THR A 82 9.44 2.03 -17.88
CA THR A 82 10.19 0.84 -17.49
C THR A 82 10.33 0.71 -15.97
N VAL A 83 10.17 -0.49 -15.39
CA VAL A 83 10.20 -0.74 -13.93
C VAL A 83 11.63 -0.60 -13.39
N ASP A 84 12.21 0.59 -13.30
CA ASP A 84 13.69 0.70 -13.28
C ASP A 84 14.44 0.25 -11.99
N SER A 85 15.61 -0.39 -12.22
CA SER A 85 16.84 -0.67 -11.42
C SER A 85 16.90 -0.82 -9.89
N GLY A 86 15.85 -0.51 -9.12
CA GLY A 86 15.96 -0.42 -7.65
C GLY A 86 15.25 -1.49 -6.82
N ILE A 87 14.49 -2.38 -7.46
CA ILE A 87 14.01 -3.60 -6.80
C ILE A 87 15.16 -4.60 -6.77
N VAL A 88 15.57 -5.02 -5.58
CA VAL A 88 16.65 -6.00 -5.43
C VAL A 88 16.02 -7.39 -5.40
N ASP A 89 16.26 -8.18 -6.44
CA ASP A 89 15.98 -9.63 -6.44
C ASP A 89 16.86 -10.30 -5.38
N PHE A 90 16.34 -11.30 -4.67
CA PHE A 90 17.10 -12.08 -3.69
C PHE A 90 18.37 -12.73 -4.28
N ARG A 91 18.43 -12.91 -5.62
CA ARG A 91 19.59 -13.47 -6.31
C ARG A 91 20.75 -12.45 -6.35
N PRO A 92 21.90 -12.74 -5.71
CA PRO A 92 23.05 -11.84 -5.75
C PRO A 92 23.55 -11.64 -7.19
N GLY A 93 23.74 -10.38 -7.60
CA GLY A 93 24.43 -10.03 -8.86
C GLY A 93 23.56 -9.80 -10.09
N TYR A 94 22.22 -9.81 -9.98
CA TYR A 94 21.32 -9.38 -11.05
C TYR A 94 20.71 -8.00 -10.72
N PRO A 95 21.33 -6.88 -11.16
CA PRO A 95 20.64 -5.60 -11.16
C PRO A 95 19.39 -5.72 -12.03
N TYR A 96 18.27 -5.24 -11.50
CA TYR A 96 16.97 -5.27 -12.16
C TYR A 96 17.03 -4.48 -13.48
N ASP A 97 16.77 -5.13 -14.61
CA ASP A 97 16.60 -4.47 -15.92
C ASP A 97 15.21 -4.80 -16.45
N SER A 98 14.47 -3.77 -16.86
CA SER A 98 13.04 -3.64 -16.55
C SER A 98 12.10 -3.59 -17.75
N GLY A 99 12.47 -4.29 -18.82
CA GLY A 99 11.59 -4.50 -19.97
C GLY A 99 10.58 -5.62 -19.72
N GLY A 100 9.51 -5.35 -18.98
CA GLY A 100 8.28 -6.17 -19.06
C GLY A 100 8.02 -7.15 -17.91
N ALA A 101 8.03 -6.69 -16.66
CA ALA A 101 7.39 -7.43 -15.57
C ALA A 101 5.87 -7.51 -15.83
N THR A 102 5.38 -8.67 -16.26
CA THR A 102 3.98 -8.85 -16.66
C THR A 102 3.08 -9.35 -15.51
N SER A 103 3.64 -9.71 -14.35
CA SER A 103 2.84 -10.26 -13.24
C SER A 103 3.58 -10.37 -11.90
N ILE A 104 2.95 -9.92 -10.80
CA ILE A 104 3.33 -10.34 -9.44
C ILE A 104 2.73 -11.74 -9.22
N ARG A 105 3.57 -12.72 -8.82
CA ARG A 105 3.14 -14.05 -8.36
C ARG A 105 3.00 -14.09 -6.84
N TYR A 106 2.00 -14.84 -6.45
CA TYR A 106 1.19 -14.58 -5.27
C TYR A 106 1.85 -15.01 -3.97
N LEU A 107 1.58 -14.26 -2.92
CA LEU A 107 2.06 -14.57 -1.57
C LEU A 107 1.43 -15.83 -1.02
N GLY A 108 0.18 -16.13 -1.35
CA GLY A 108 -0.64 -17.11 -0.62
C GLY A 108 -0.61 -18.56 -1.10
N SER A 109 0.09 -18.90 -2.19
CA SER A 109 -0.11 -20.19 -2.89
C SER A 109 1.19 -20.96 -3.20
N ALA A 110 2.21 -20.88 -2.33
CA ALA A 110 3.44 -21.64 -2.49
C ALA A 110 3.18 -23.17 -2.37
N PRO A 111 3.53 -24.00 -3.37
CA PRO A 111 3.36 -25.44 -3.29
C PRO A 111 4.28 -26.08 -2.24
N ALA A 112 3.95 -27.30 -1.84
CA ALA A 112 4.79 -28.10 -0.95
C ALA A 112 6.21 -28.23 -1.52
N GLY A 113 7.20 -28.09 -0.65
CA GLY A 113 8.62 -28.17 -0.98
C GLY A 113 9.25 -26.96 -1.66
N TRP A 114 8.51 -25.88 -1.94
CA TRP A 114 9.07 -24.67 -2.54
C TRP A 114 9.55 -23.67 -1.48
N SER A 115 10.87 -23.43 -1.39
CA SER A 115 11.49 -22.50 -0.42
C SER A 115 11.84 -21.12 -1.01
N ASN A 116 11.39 -20.82 -2.23
CA ASN A 116 11.75 -19.57 -2.92
C ASN A 116 10.73 -18.45 -2.75
N TYR A 117 9.48 -18.77 -2.39
CA TYR A 117 8.42 -17.80 -2.14
C TYR A 117 7.41 -18.36 -1.15
N GLY A 118 6.45 -17.50 -0.79
CA GLY A 118 5.54 -17.73 0.31
C GLY A 118 6.19 -17.41 1.64
N ILE A 119 5.69 -18.03 2.71
CA ILE A 119 6.36 -18.00 4.00
C ILE A 119 7.64 -18.84 3.93
N VAL A 120 8.72 -18.29 4.46
CA VAL A 120 10.05 -18.91 4.57
C VAL A 120 10.57 -18.76 6.01
N VAL A 121 11.48 -19.65 6.40
CA VAL A 121 12.10 -19.65 7.73
C VAL A 121 13.60 -19.88 7.62
N GLY A 122 14.36 -19.41 8.60
CA GLY A 122 15.81 -19.52 8.62
C GLY A 122 16.39 -19.57 10.03
N SER A 123 17.70 -19.75 10.11
CA SER A 123 18.45 -19.88 11.37
C SER A 123 19.29 -18.64 11.70
N ASP A 124 19.29 -17.60 10.87
CA ASP A 124 20.05 -16.39 11.16
C ASP A 124 19.40 -15.57 12.28
N SER A 125 20.22 -14.84 13.03
CA SER A 125 19.78 -14.02 14.16
C SER A 125 20.24 -12.57 14.04
N THR A 126 20.70 -12.15 12.86
CA THR A 126 21.07 -10.76 12.58
C THR A 126 19.82 -9.90 12.64
N ALA A 127 19.93 -8.72 13.23
CA ALA A 127 18.80 -7.79 13.29
C ALA A 127 18.30 -7.44 11.88
N VAL A 128 16.98 -7.32 11.74
CA VAL A 128 16.32 -6.96 10.47
C VAL A 128 16.81 -5.61 9.99
N ASP A 129 17.13 -5.51 8.71
CA ASP A 129 17.38 -4.24 8.02
C ASP A 129 16.21 -3.93 7.06
N PRO A 130 15.72 -2.68 7.00
CA PRO A 130 14.66 -2.29 6.06
C PRO A 130 14.98 -2.60 4.59
N THR A 131 16.25 -2.76 4.24
CA THR A 131 16.72 -3.04 2.88
C THR A 131 16.93 -4.53 2.60
N ASP A 132 16.62 -5.42 3.56
CA ASP A 132 16.72 -6.86 3.41
C ASP A 132 15.93 -7.34 2.18
N SER A 133 16.58 -8.19 1.40
CA SER A 133 16.02 -8.81 0.21
C SER A 133 15.92 -10.33 0.32
N SER A 134 16.51 -10.91 1.36
CA SER A 134 16.47 -12.33 1.70
C SER A 134 16.66 -12.53 3.21
N LEU A 135 16.26 -13.72 3.70
CA LEU A 135 16.69 -14.22 5.02
C LEU A 135 18.21 -14.47 5.04
N GLY A 136 18.84 -14.34 6.21
CA GLY A 136 20.28 -14.49 6.37
C GLY A 136 20.76 -15.94 6.18
N SER A 137 19.98 -16.91 6.68
CA SER A 137 20.28 -18.35 6.62
C SER A 137 18.99 -19.15 6.42
N LYS A 138 18.38 -19.00 5.24
CA LYS A 138 17.12 -19.65 4.86
C LYS A 138 17.22 -21.18 4.81
N TYR A 139 16.26 -21.89 5.42
CA TYR A 139 16.08 -23.33 5.26
C TYR A 139 15.57 -23.70 3.85
N THR A 140 16.10 -24.79 3.28
CA THR A 140 15.56 -25.37 2.04
C THR A 140 14.73 -26.63 2.32
N ASN A 141 13.99 -27.11 1.33
CA ASN A 141 13.14 -28.28 1.52
C ASN A 141 13.95 -29.59 1.58
N GLY A 142 13.75 -30.37 2.64
CA GLY A 142 14.38 -31.69 2.79
C GLY A 142 14.38 -32.21 4.23
N ALA A 143 14.96 -33.39 4.43
CA ALA A 143 15.07 -34.06 5.75
C ALA A 143 16.50 -34.08 6.31
N GLY A 144 17.45 -33.41 5.66
CA GLY A 144 18.84 -33.32 6.12
C GLY A 144 19.10 -32.11 7.02
N SER A 145 20.29 -32.06 7.63
CA SER A 145 20.77 -30.87 8.34
C SER A 145 20.69 -29.63 7.44
N GLY A 146 20.17 -28.52 7.98
CA GLY A 146 19.97 -27.29 7.20
C GLY A 146 18.73 -27.33 6.31
N ASN A 147 17.84 -28.31 6.47
CA ASN A 147 16.60 -28.44 5.71
C ASN A 147 15.40 -28.72 6.63
N LEU A 148 14.22 -28.29 6.19
CA LEU A 148 12.94 -28.63 6.81
C LEU A 148 12.00 -29.18 5.74
N VAL A 149 11.07 -30.06 6.11
CA VAL A 149 9.99 -30.48 5.21
C VAL A 149 8.96 -29.36 5.18
N ILE A 150 8.76 -28.78 4.00
CA ILE A 150 7.94 -27.58 3.82
C ILE A 150 6.57 -27.96 3.22
N SER A 151 5.47 -27.62 3.90
CA SER A 151 4.13 -27.85 3.39
C SER A 151 3.74 -26.87 2.27
N SER A 152 2.60 -27.14 1.62
CA SER A 152 1.91 -26.09 0.86
C SER A 152 1.49 -24.97 1.81
N GLN A 153 1.45 -23.76 1.27
CA GLN A 153 0.90 -22.60 1.93
C GLN A 153 -0.60 -22.48 1.67
N SER A 154 -1.34 -21.99 2.67
CA SER A 154 -2.76 -21.64 2.58
C SER A 154 -2.96 -20.17 2.93
N HIS A 155 -4.10 -19.62 2.52
CA HIS A 155 -4.53 -18.27 2.87
C HIS A 155 -6.05 -18.22 3.00
N ASP A 156 -6.56 -17.14 3.58
CA ASP A 156 -8.00 -16.96 3.74
C ASP A 156 -8.72 -16.83 2.40
N ALA A 157 -9.78 -17.61 2.22
CA ALA A 157 -10.62 -17.60 1.02
C ALA A 157 -11.40 -16.28 0.83
N ALA A 158 -11.51 -15.47 1.89
CA ALA A 158 -12.04 -14.11 1.85
C ALA A 158 -11.53 -13.33 3.06
N PRO A 159 -11.40 -11.99 3.00
CA PRO A 159 -11.10 -11.18 4.16
C PRO A 159 -12.21 -11.25 5.22
N THR A 160 -11.82 -11.20 6.49
CA THR A 160 -12.73 -10.98 7.60
C THR A 160 -12.98 -9.48 7.74
N VAL A 161 -14.23 -9.05 7.62
CA VAL A 161 -14.64 -7.65 7.73
C VAL A 161 -15.23 -7.38 9.11
N GLY A 162 -14.52 -6.58 9.89
CA GLY A 162 -15.01 -6.00 11.14
C GLY A 162 -15.69 -4.64 10.92
N ALA A 163 -16.12 -4.02 12.01
CA ALA A 163 -16.72 -2.67 11.97
C ALA A 163 -15.72 -1.62 11.51
N SER A 164 -14.47 -1.71 11.99
CA SER A 164 -13.40 -0.73 11.79
C SER A 164 -12.12 -1.31 11.20
N THR A 165 -12.11 -2.61 10.90
CA THR A 165 -10.96 -3.30 10.30
C THR A 165 -11.35 -4.33 9.23
N ILE A 166 -10.44 -4.59 8.29
CA ILE A 166 -10.43 -5.79 7.45
C ILE A 166 -9.17 -6.59 7.77
N THR A 167 -9.28 -7.90 7.98
CA THR A 167 -8.12 -8.77 8.18
C THR A 167 -8.11 -9.93 7.22
N PHE A 168 -6.92 -10.35 6.81
CA PHE A 168 -6.72 -11.58 6.04
C PHE A 168 -5.33 -12.13 6.30
N SER A 169 -5.19 -13.45 6.21
CA SER A 169 -4.02 -14.16 6.67
C SER A 169 -3.52 -15.20 5.66
N THR A 170 -2.28 -15.62 5.87
CA THR A 170 -1.68 -16.76 5.17
C THR A 170 -0.79 -17.53 6.12
N GLU A 171 -0.77 -18.86 5.99
CA GLU A 171 -0.06 -19.75 6.89
C GLU A 171 0.69 -20.87 6.16
N ARG A 172 1.76 -21.35 6.80
CA ARG A 172 2.59 -22.45 6.28
C ARG A 172 3.25 -23.22 7.40
N SER A 173 3.44 -24.52 7.20
CA SER A 173 4.09 -25.40 8.18
C SER A 173 5.45 -25.91 7.71
N PHE A 174 6.34 -26.10 8.68
CA PHE A 174 7.71 -26.56 8.50
C PHE A 174 8.02 -27.63 9.55
N ARG A 175 8.39 -28.83 9.12
CA ARG A 175 8.68 -29.97 10.00
C ARG A 175 10.16 -30.36 9.95
N ASN A 176 10.74 -30.61 11.10
CA ASN A 176 12.11 -31.12 11.18
C ASN A 176 12.12 -32.65 11.10
N ASP A 177 12.38 -33.22 9.92
CA ASP A 177 12.58 -34.68 9.74
C ASP A 177 14.05 -35.11 9.91
N TYR A 178 14.94 -34.18 10.29
CA TYR A 178 16.32 -34.51 10.60
C TYR A 178 16.42 -35.18 11.98
N GLY A 179 17.43 -36.04 12.17
CA GLY A 179 17.64 -36.81 13.40
C GLY A 179 18.09 -35.99 14.62
N SER A 180 18.43 -34.71 14.43
CA SER A 180 18.86 -33.78 15.49
C SER A 180 18.03 -32.50 15.47
N SER A 181 18.13 -31.72 16.55
CA SER A 181 17.45 -30.43 16.66
C SER A 181 17.93 -29.43 15.59
N GLN A 182 17.02 -28.57 15.13
CA GLN A 182 17.31 -27.44 14.24
C GLN A 182 16.64 -26.18 14.80
N ASP A 183 17.38 -25.07 14.84
CA ASP A 183 16.91 -23.81 15.43
C ASP A 183 16.35 -22.87 14.37
N VAL A 184 15.13 -22.39 14.58
CA VAL A 184 14.51 -21.35 13.75
C VAL A 184 14.57 -20.02 14.49
N ASN A 185 15.22 -19.03 13.87
CA ASN A 185 15.50 -17.71 14.46
C ASN A 185 14.92 -16.56 13.64
N GLU A 186 14.62 -16.79 12.36
CA GLU A 186 14.06 -15.78 11.45
C GLU A 186 12.91 -16.37 10.64
N ILE A 187 11.95 -15.52 10.31
CA ILE A 187 10.84 -15.81 9.40
C ILE A 187 10.72 -14.70 8.37
N GLY A 188 10.17 -15.02 7.21
CA GLY A 188 9.91 -14.02 6.19
C GLY A 188 8.73 -14.38 5.32
N LEU A 189 8.19 -13.35 4.67
CA LEU A 189 7.12 -13.46 3.69
C LEU A 189 7.65 -13.00 2.34
N MET A 190 7.77 -13.92 1.38
CA MET A 190 8.35 -13.65 0.05
C MET A 190 7.30 -13.76 -1.06
N GLY A 191 7.20 -12.74 -1.92
CA GLY A 191 6.36 -12.75 -3.11
C GLY A 191 7.14 -13.21 -4.34
N GLY A 192 6.49 -13.93 -5.24
CA GLY A 192 7.03 -14.16 -6.58
C GLY A 192 6.74 -12.95 -7.48
N ILE A 193 7.56 -12.71 -8.48
CA ILE A 193 7.25 -11.82 -9.60
C ILE A 193 7.66 -12.55 -10.86
N THR A 194 6.73 -12.80 -11.77
CA THR A 194 7.03 -13.42 -13.06
C THR A 194 7.08 -12.37 -14.15
N TYR A 195 8.21 -12.36 -14.84
CA TYR A 195 8.44 -11.62 -16.07
C TYR A 195 8.03 -12.49 -17.25
N SER A 196 7.84 -11.84 -18.41
CA SER A 196 7.65 -12.45 -19.72
C SER A 196 8.16 -13.91 -19.81
N THR A 197 7.19 -14.84 -19.90
CA THR A 197 7.25 -16.29 -20.15
C THR A 197 8.32 -17.19 -19.48
N SER A 198 9.38 -16.72 -18.81
CA SER A 198 10.46 -17.64 -18.38
C SER A 198 11.27 -17.27 -17.12
N SER A 199 11.24 -16.05 -16.60
CA SER A 199 11.96 -15.71 -15.35
C SER A 199 11.00 -15.32 -14.23
N SER A 200 11.23 -15.86 -13.04
CA SER A 200 10.58 -15.39 -11.82
C SER A 200 11.63 -14.84 -10.86
N SER A 201 11.42 -13.63 -10.34
CA SER A 201 12.14 -13.08 -9.19
C SER A 201 11.35 -13.32 -7.92
N TYR A 202 12.02 -13.26 -6.79
CA TYR A 202 11.40 -13.41 -5.48
C TYR A 202 11.80 -12.24 -4.60
N LEU A 203 10.79 -11.55 -4.06
CA LEU A 203 10.99 -10.36 -3.23
C LEU A 203 10.58 -10.67 -1.81
N LEU A 204 11.46 -10.39 -0.85
CA LEU A 204 11.09 -10.37 0.56
C LEU A 204 10.17 -9.17 0.83
N PHE A 205 9.01 -9.38 1.44
CA PHE A 205 8.07 -8.34 1.83
C PHE A 205 8.01 -8.14 3.33
N ALA A 206 8.24 -9.20 4.11
CA ALA A 206 8.44 -9.10 5.55
C ALA A 206 9.61 -9.95 6.00
N HIS A 207 10.31 -9.48 7.04
CA HIS A 207 11.43 -10.18 7.67
C HIS A 207 11.39 -9.97 9.18
N ASP A 208 11.24 -11.03 9.97
CA ASP A 208 11.15 -10.92 11.42
C ASP A 208 12.18 -11.84 12.09
N ILE A 209 12.89 -11.32 13.09
CA ILE A 209 13.63 -12.15 14.05
C ILE A 209 12.67 -12.59 15.16
N ILE A 210 12.65 -13.90 15.41
CA ILE A 210 11.80 -14.53 16.42
C ILE A 210 12.61 -15.00 17.63
N THR A 211 11.94 -15.31 18.73
CA THR A 211 12.59 -16.05 19.80
C THR A 211 12.89 -17.45 19.27
N THR A 212 14.13 -17.93 19.44
CA THR A 212 14.59 -19.21 18.92
C THR A 212 13.61 -20.34 19.22
N VAL A 213 13.14 -21.01 18.17
CA VAL A 213 12.37 -22.25 18.28
C VAL A 213 13.27 -23.42 17.89
N SER A 214 13.69 -24.20 18.90
CA SER A 214 14.47 -25.42 18.66
C SER A 214 13.53 -26.58 18.34
N LEU A 215 13.54 -27.02 17.09
CA LEU A 215 12.70 -28.10 16.58
C LEU A 215 13.40 -29.44 16.75
N GLY A 216 12.91 -30.29 17.64
CA GLY A 216 13.33 -31.69 17.70
C GLY A 216 12.91 -32.50 16.46
N SER A 217 13.43 -33.72 16.32
CA SER A 217 13.02 -34.62 15.23
C SER A 217 11.52 -34.92 15.30
N GLY A 218 10.81 -34.72 14.18
CA GLY A 218 9.37 -34.84 14.03
C GLY A 218 8.57 -33.61 14.48
N GLU A 219 9.20 -32.63 15.13
CA GLU A 219 8.52 -31.40 15.58
C GLU A 219 8.23 -30.45 14.41
N THR A 220 7.19 -29.63 14.56
CA THR A 220 6.68 -28.74 13.50
C THR A 220 6.49 -27.32 14.02
N ILE A 221 6.80 -26.33 13.20
CA ILE A 221 6.25 -24.97 13.37
C ILE A 221 5.21 -24.68 12.31
N VAL A 222 4.19 -23.91 12.68
CA VAL A 222 3.25 -23.25 11.78
C VAL A 222 3.44 -21.76 11.94
N VAL A 223 3.72 -21.08 10.83
CA VAL A 223 3.89 -19.62 10.77
C VAL A 223 2.70 -19.05 10.03
N GLU A 224 2.08 -18.04 10.61
CA GLU A 224 0.93 -17.32 10.07
C GLU A 224 1.26 -15.83 10.03
N TYR A 225 1.08 -15.18 8.88
CA TYR A 225 1.11 -13.73 8.76
C TYR A 225 -0.32 -13.22 8.57
N THR A 226 -0.68 -12.17 9.31
CA THR A 226 -2.00 -11.52 9.24
C THR A 226 -1.84 -10.05 8.88
N PHE A 227 -2.44 -9.66 7.76
CA PHE A 227 -2.62 -8.28 7.36
C PHE A 227 -3.88 -7.70 8.02
N THR A 228 -3.80 -6.45 8.45
CA THR A 228 -4.93 -5.71 9.01
C THR A 228 -5.01 -4.34 8.34
N VAL A 229 -6.12 -4.06 7.66
CA VAL A 229 -6.49 -2.72 7.21
C VAL A 229 -7.42 -2.08 8.24
N SER A 230 -7.19 -0.83 8.64
CA SER A 230 -7.98 -0.13 9.66
C SER A 230 -8.62 1.14 9.12
N GLU A 231 -9.81 1.48 9.63
CA GLU A 231 -10.46 2.77 9.34
C GLU A 231 -9.74 3.95 10.02
N SER A 232 -8.96 3.67 11.08
CA SER A 232 -8.50 4.67 12.06
C SER A 232 -7.76 5.88 11.49
N GLU A 233 -7.27 5.77 10.26
CA GLU A 233 -6.57 6.86 9.61
C GLU A 233 -7.05 7.16 8.20
N GLY A 234 -8.14 6.54 7.74
CA GLY A 234 -8.79 6.91 6.49
C GLY A 234 -8.88 5.83 5.41
N MET A 235 -8.38 4.60 5.62
CA MET A 235 -8.46 3.54 4.59
C MET A 235 -9.84 2.91 4.50
N THR A 236 -10.37 2.80 3.28
CA THR A 236 -11.70 2.22 3.03
C THR A 236 -11.64 0.68 2.91
N LYS A 237 -12.81 0.02 2.93
CA LYS A 237 -12.90 -1.43 2.67
C LYS A 237 -12.42 -1.80 1.27
N ASN A 238 -12.60 -0.90 0.29
CA ASN A 238 -12.10 -1.09 -1.07
C ASN A 238 -10.60 -1.38 -1.06
N TRP A 239 -9.81 -0.62 -0.29
CA TRP A 239 -8.37 -0.85 -0.18
C TRP A 239 -8.03 -2.25 0.37
N GLY A 240 -8.73 -2.69 1.42
CA GLY A 240 -8.52 -4.02 2.01
C GLY A 240 -8.80 -5.16 1.03
N TYR A 241 -9.91 -5.08 0.29
CA TYR A 241 -10.26 -6.10 -0.70
C TYR A 241 -9.32 -6.13 -1.90
N MET A 242 -8.91 -4.95 -2.40
CA MET A 242 -7.95 -4.85 -3.50
C MET A 242 -6.58 -5.40 -3.07
N LEU A 243 -6.11 -5.06 -1.87
CA LEU A 243 -4.85 -5.58 -1.34
C LEU A 243 -4.91 -7.11 -1.14
N TRP A 244 -6.01 -7.66 -0.62
CA TRP A 244 -6.18 -9.11 -0.53
C TRP A 244 -6.16 -9.79 -1.91
N GLY A 245 -6.93 -9.26 -2.88
CA GLY A 245 -6.98 -9.78 -4.25
C GLY A 245 -5.59 -9.77 -4.93
N LEU A 246 -4.80 -8.71 -4.69
CA LEU A 246 -3.41 -8.61 -5.15
C LEU A 246 -2.52 -9.71 -4.58
N LEU A 247 -2.51 -9.82 -3.26
CA LEU A 247 -1.52 -10.61 -2.54
C LEU A 247 -1.77 -12.09 -2.76
N PHE A 248 -3.02 -12.52 -2.92
CA PHE A 248 -3.37 -13.94 -2.97
C PHE A 248 -3.87 -14.48 -4.30
N ASN A 249 -4.05 -13.62 -5.32
CA ASN A 249 -4.72 -14.01 -6.56
C ASN A 249 -6.15 -14.49 -6.33
N GLU A 250 -6.90 -13.73 -5.57
CA GLU A 250 -8.34 -13.95 -5.48
C GLU A 250 -9.08 -12.92 -6.33
N THR A 251 -10.22 -13.32 -6.89
CA THR A 251 -11.10 -12.42 -7.65
C THR A 251 -12.48 -12.51 -7.03
N ASP A 252 -12.99 -11.35 -6.63
CA ASP A 252 -14.35 -11.18 -6.18
C ASP A 252 -14.90 -9.87 -6.73
N SER A 253 -15.94 -9.96 -7.56
CA SER A 253 -16.63 -8.84 -8.18
C SER A 253 -17.79 -8.29 -7.36
N SER A 254 -17.90 -8.67 -6.09
CA SER A 254 -18.96 -8.25 -5.19
C SER A 254 -18.46 -7.51 -3.94
N THR A 255 -17.18 -7.12 -3.92
CA THR A 255 -16.51 -6.63 -2.71
C THR A 255 -16.05 -5.18 -2.78
N VAL A 256 -15.55 -4.74 -3.93
CA VAL A 256 -15.09 -3.36 -4.15
C VAL A 256 -16.21 -2.56 -4.78
N LYS A 257 -16.41 -1.32 -4.30
CA LYS A 257 -17.39 -0.39 -4.86
C LYS A 257 -16.68 0.77 -5.56
N ASN A 258 -17.12 1.11 -6.75
CA ASN A 258 -16.72 2.35 -7.40
C ASN A 258 -17.41 3.58 -6.75
N THR A 259 -17.01 4.77 -7.16
CA THR A 259 -17.55 6.06 -6.70
C THR A 259 -19.03 6.27 -7.06
N SER A 260 -19.57 5.43 -7.95
CA SER A 260 -20.99 5.33 -8.31
C SER A 260 -21.75 4.26 -7.51
N ASN A 261 -21.16 3.68 -6.46
CA ASN A 261 -21.73 2.62 -5.61
C ASN A 261 -22.06 1.31 -6.34
N SER A 262 -21.43 1.07 -7.50
CA SER A 262 -21.54 -0.19 -8.22
C SER A 262 -20.40 -1.11 -7.82
N PHE A 263 -20.68 -2.40 -7.71
CA PHE A 263 -19.64 -3.39 -7.43
C PHE A 263 -18.75 -3.62 -8.65
N VAL A 264 -17.46 -3.72 -8.39
CA VAL A 264 -16.42 -4.04 -9.36
C VAL A 264 -15.54 -5.17 -8.84
N SER A 265 -14.76 -5.78 -9.74
CA SER A 265 -13.73 -6.75 -9.36
C SER A 265 -12.69 -6.13 -8.41
N ASN A 266 -12.36 -6.83 -7.33
CA ASN A 266 -11.20 -6.48 -6.50
C ASN A 266 -9.85 -6.70 -7.20
N ARG A 267 -9.85 -7.43 -8.32
CA ARG A 267 -8.69 -7.66 -9.17
C ARG A 267 -8.78 -6.80 -10.42
N HIS A 268 -7.68 -6.12 -10.71
CA HIS A 268 -7.47 -5.45 -11.98
C HIS A 268 -7.24 -6.47 -13.10
N TYR A 269 -8.05 -6.41 -14.14
CA TYR A 269 -8.01 -7.39 -15.21
C TYR A 269 -7.49 -6.76 -16.51
N ASN A 270 -6.19 -6.56 -16.64
CA ASN A 270 -5.62 -6.28 -17.94
C ASN A 270 -4.66 -7.44 -18.33
N SER A 271 -4.98 -8.10 -19.45
CA SER A 271 -4.26 -9.28 -19.94
C SER A 271 -2.84 -8.97 -20.41
N SER A 272 -2.53 -7.71 -20.72
CA SER A 272 -1.18 -7.24 -21.04
C SER A 272 -0.50 -6.54 -19.88
N ASP A 273 -1.27 -5.91 -18.98
CA ASP A 273 -0.72 -5.05 -17.92
C ASP A 273 -1.34 -5.39 -16.55
N ARG A 274 -0.65 -6.20 -15.73
CA ARG A 274 -1.15 -6.59 -14.41
C ARG A 274 -0.80 -5.55 -13.33
N TYR A 275 -1.30 -4.33 -13.50
CA TYR A 275 -1.30 -3.30 -12.45
C TYR A 275 -2.43 -3.59 -11.45
N LEU A 276 -2.43 -2.99 -10.25
CA LEU A 276 -3.59 -3.07 -9.34
C LEU A 276 -4.59 -1.94 -9.60
N ALA A 277 -4.06 -0.78 -9.93
CA ALA A 277 -4.79 0.44 -10.19
C ALA A 277 -3.90 1.37 -11.01
N TRP A 278 -4.53 2.32 -11.67
CA TRP A 278 -3.89 3.37 -12.43
C TRP A 278 -4.25 4.73 -11.80
N PHE A 279 -3.24 5.54 -11.50
CA PHE A 279 -3.41 6.99 -11.28
C PHE A 279 -3.51 7.71 -12.62
N GLY A 280 -4.56 7.40 -13.39
CA GLY A 280 -4.61 7.63 -14.84
C GLY A 280 -5.00 9.00 -15.34
N ALA A 281 -5.42 9.93 -14.47
CA ALA A 281 -5.81 11.25 -14.95
C ALA A 281 -4.65 11.89 -15.74
N ASP A 282 -4.85 12.30 -16.99
CA ASP A 282 -3.88 13.20 -17.60
C ASP A 282 -4.05 14.59 -16.96
N PRO A 283 -2.95 15.31 -16.65
CA PRO A 283 -3.03 16.63 -16.03
C PRO A 283 -4.07 17.54 -16.71
N GLY A 284 -5.10 17.95 -15.96
CA GLY A 284 -6.14 18.88 -16.42
C GLY A 284 -7.29 18.28 -17.24
N THR A 285 -7.41 16.96 -17.38
CA THR A 285 -8.51 16.34 -18.18
C THR A 285 -9.45 15.44 -17.38
N ASP A 286 -8.97 14.85 -16.30
CA ASP A 286 -9.77 13.96 -15.45
C ASP A 286 -9.77 14.49 -14.01
N THR A 287 -10.97 14.84 -13.56
CA THR A 287 -11.22 15.38 -12.23
C THR A 287 -11.43 14.28 -11.19
N GLY A 288 -11.77 13.06 -11.61
CA GLY A 288 -12.23 11.97 -10.74
C GLY A 288 -11.11 11.15 -10.09
N VAL A 289 -9.91 11.10 -10.67
CA VAL A 289 -8.80 10.27 -10.15
C VAL A 289 -7.72 11.10 -9.44
N GLY A 290 -7.17 10.53 -8.37
CA GLY A 290 -6.08 11.10 -7.58
C GLY A 290 -6.55 11.72 -6.27
N PRO A 291 -5.76 12.66 -5.71
CA PRO A 291 -6.20 13.44 -4.56
C PRO A 291 -7.46 14.24 -4.88
N VAL A 292 -8.43 14.20 -3.98
CA VAL A 292 -9.71 14.92 -4.07
C VAL A 292 -10.04 15.59 -2.74
N VAL A 293 -10.92 16.59 -2.76
CA VAL A 293 -11.34 17.37 -1.58
C VAL A 293 -12.85 17.51 -1.53
N GLY A 294 -13.41 17.62 -0.33
CA GLY A 294 -14.85 17.73 -0.12
C GLY A 294 -15.21 18.64 1.05
N SER A 295 -16.51 18.85 1.23
CA SER A 295 -17.09 19.75 2.24
C SER A 295 -17.87 19.03 3.32
N ASP A 296 -17.94 17.69 3.28
CA ASP A 296 -18.59 16.90 4.32
C ASP A 296 -17.72 16.77 5.58
N ASP A 297 -18.39 16.70 6.73
CA ASP A 297 -17.77 16.54 8.06
C ASP A 297 -18.26 15.28 8.79
N THR A 298 -18.99 14.39 8.13
CA THR A 298 -19.36 13.11 8.72
C THR A 298 -18.12 12.25 8.90
N THR A 299 -17.98 11.65 10.08
CA THR A 299 -16.88 10.72 10.36
C THR A 299 -16.83 9.65 9.28
N MET A 300 -15.62 9.40 8.77
CA MET A 300 -15.38 8.37 7.78
C MET A 300 -15.89 7.02 8.28
N SER A 301 -16.53 6.29 7.37
CA SER A 301 -16.84 4.87 7.54
C SER A 301 -16.00 4.05 6.57
N MET A 302 -15.58 2.87 7.00
CA MET A 302 -14.91 1.93 6.11
C MET A 302 -15.77 1.54 4.89
N ASP A 303 -17.10 1.66 4.97
CA ASP A 303 -18.04 1.44 3.85
C ASP A 303 -18.12 2.59 2.84
N ASP A 304 -17.43 3.71 3.10
CA ASP A 304 -17.39 4.85 2.19
C ASP A 304 -16.74 4.44 0.85
N TYR A 305 -17.44 4.75 -0.23
CA TYR A 305 -17.01 4.49 -1.61
C TYR A 305 -16.80 5.80 -2.39
N ASN A 306 -17.13 6.94 -1.79
CA ASN A 306 -16.90 8.29 -2.32
C ASN A 306 -16.74 9.27 -1.14
N LEU A 307 -16.32 10.51 -1.42
CA LEU A 307 -16.40 11.61 -0.45
C LEU A 307 -17.86 11.86 -0.08
N GLY A 308 -18.10 12.35 1.14
CA GLY A 308 -19.45 12.67 1.58
C GLY A 308 -20.08 13.79 0.75
N SER A 309 -19.27 14.77 0.35
CA SER A 309 -19.64 15.85 -0.56
C SER A 309 -18.41 16.40 -1.29
N GLU A 310 -18.05 15.81 -2.41
CA GLU A 310 -16.91 16.26 -3.24
C GLU A 310 -17.09 17.72 -3.75
N LEU A 311 -16.01 18.49 -3.72
CA LEU A 311 -15.98 19.88 -4.18
C LEU A 311 -15.52 19.99 -5.64
N THR A 312 -16.42 19.71 -6.58
CA THR A 312 -16.13 19.79 -8.03
C THR A 312 -16.13 21.22 -8.60
N THR A 313 -16.35 22.24 -7.77
CA THR A 313 -16.37 23.65 -8.17
C THR A 313 -15.00 24.31 -8.13
N LEU A 314 -14.01 23.67 -7.50
CA LEU A 314 -12.62 24.13 -7.50
C LEU A 314 -11.96 23.81 -8.84
N ASP A 315 -11.02 24.65 -9.24
CA ASP A 315 -10.14 24.34 -10.36
C ASP A 315 -9.08 23.34 -9.90
N TYR A 316 -9.19 22.12 -10.42
CA TYR A 316 -8.27 21.03 -10.15
C TYR A 316 -7.04 21.14 -11.02
N GLY A 317 -5.94 21.61 -10.43
CA GLY A 317 -4.65 21.66 -11.08
C GLY A 317 -4.10 20.28 -11.45
N SER A 318 -3.00 20.29 -12.20
CA SER A 318 -2.19 19.12 -12.49
C SER A 318 -1.81 18.41 -11.19
N TYR A 319 -1.97 17.09 -11.15
CA TYR A 319 -1.48 16.27 -10.07
C TYR A 319 -0.03 15.84 -10.34
N THR A 320 0.78 15.80 -9.29
CA THR A 320 2.12 15.22 -9.32
C THR A 320 1.99 13.72 -9.09
N LYS A 321 2.41 12.94 -10.06
CA LYS A 321 2.52 11.47 -9.96
C LYS A 321 3.59 11.11 -8.93
N PRO A 322 3.52 9.95 -8.26
CA PRO A 322 4.66 9.44 -7.52
C PRO A 322 5.89 9.34 -8.43
N THR A 323 6.85 10.24 -8.22
CA THR A 323 8.10 10.27 -8.99
C THR A 323 9.15 9.33 -8.40
N GLY A 324 10.09 8.91 -9.25
CA GLY A 324 11.15 7.97 -8.90
C GLY A 324 10.73 6.49 -8.98
N SER A 325 11.68 5.61 -9.28
CA SER A 325 11.45 4.16 -9.41
C SER A 325 11.41 3.42 -8.05
N VAL A 326 12.03 3.99 -7.01
CA VAL A 326 12.17 3.36 -5.69
C VAL A 326 11.52 4.21 -4.61
N ALA A 327 10.94 3.57 -3.60
CA ALA A 327 10.53 4.28 -2.39
C ALA A 327 11.76 4.97 -1.77
N SER A 328 11.63 6.24 -1.37
CA SER A 328 12.72 6.92 -0.67
C SER A 328 12.90 6.29 0.70
N VAL A 329 14.13 5.92 1.06
CA VAL A 329 14.43 5.34 2.37
C VAL A 329 15.06 6.41 3.26
N SER A 330 14.53 6.57 4.47
CA SER A 330 15.10 7.42 5.50
C SER A 330 15.01 6.71 6.85
N GLY A 331 16.12 6.16 7.33
CA GLY A 331 16.12 5.31 8.52
C GLY A 331 15.36 4.01 8.24
N SER A 332 14.37 3.69 9.09
CA SER A 332 13.50 2.52 8.93
C SER A 332 12.29 2.76 8.02
N GLU A 333 12.13 3.97 7.48
CA GLU A 333 10.96 4.34 6.68
C GLU A 333 11.25 4.27 5.18
N SER A 334 10.31 3.73 4.40
CA SER A 334 10.29 3.78 2.94
C SER A 334 9.04 4.49 2.44
N SER A 335 9.15 5.48 1.54
CA SER A 335 8.00 6.34 1.15
C SER A 335 7.81 6.63 -0.35
N LYS A 336 6.56 6.95 -0.73
CA LYS A 336 6.12 7.46 -2.04
C LYS A 336 5.08 8.54 -1.87
N SER A 337 5.01 9.52 -2.77
CA SER A 337 4.03 10.60 -2.66
C SER A 337 3.44 11.06 -3.98
N CYS A 338 2.15 11.39 -4.01
CA CYS A 338 1.53 12.17 -5.06
C CYS A 338 0.99 13.49 -4.49
N SER A 339 0.72 14.48 -5.33
CA SER A 339 0.12 15.73 -4.87
C SER A 339 -0.84 16.30 -5.89
N ARG A 340 -1.76 17.18 -5.47
CA ARG A 340 -2.63 17.95 -6.36
C ARG A 340 -2.86 19.33 -5.77
N VAL A 341 -2.97 20.34 -6.65
CA VAL A 341 -3.29 21.72 -6.25
C VAL A 341 -4.74 22.01 -6.63
N PHE A 342 -5.46 22.68 -5.74
CA PHE A 342 -6.86 23.07 -5.88
C PHE A 342 -6.92 24.61 -5.81
N THR A 343 -7.50 25.26 -6.81
CA THR A 343 -7.64 26.73 -6.82
C THR A 343 -9.11 27.11 -6.72
N ASN A 344 -9.46 28.00 -5.80
CA ASN A 344 -10.82 28.51 -5.69
C ASN A 344 -11.00 29.71 -6.64
N ASN A 345 -11.72 29.52 -7.75
CA ASN A 345 -12.07 30.58 -8.70
C ASN A 345 -13.59 30.80 -8.78
N THR A 346 -14.30 30.56 -7.68
CA THR A 346 -15.77 30.56 -7.67
C THR A 346 -16.39 31.95 -7.49
N GLY A 347 -15.59 32.98 -7.22
CA GLY A 347 -16.04 34.33 -6.84
C GLY A 347 -16.51 34.45 -5.39
N GLY A 348 -16.37 33.39 -4.58
CA GLY A 348 -16.76 33.35 -3.18
C GLY A 348 -15.86 32.43 -2.35
N ASN A 349 -16.17 32.30 -1.06
CA ASN A 349 -15.40 31.41 -0.18
C ASN A 349 -15.84 29.95 -0.37
N VAL A 350 -14.86 29.03 -0.38
CA VAL A 350 -15.09 27.58 -0.36
C VAL A 350 -14.41 26.98 0.86
N THR A 351 -15.10 26.10 1.60
CA THR A 351 -14.55 25.43 2.78
C THR A 351 -14.35 23.94 2.51
N ILE A 352 -13.10 23.51 2.58
CA ILE A 352 -12.67 22.11 2.54
C ILE A 352 -12.75 21.53 3.96
N LYS A 353 -13.43 20.40 4.12
CA LYS A 353 -13.58 19.68 5.38
C LYS A 353 -13.11 18.24 5.33
N GLU A 354 -13.02 17.66 4.14
CA GLU A 354 -12.54 16.29 3.94
C GLU A 354 -11.60 16.22 2.74
N VAL A 355 -10.78 15.17 2.74
CA VAL A 355 -9.86 14.83 1.67
C VAL A 355 -9.98 13.35 1.36
N GLY A 356 -9.68 12.96 0.12
CA GLY A 356 -9.63 11.55 -0.25
C GLY A 356 -8.58 11.24 -1.31
N LEU A 357 -8.46 9.95 -1.58
CA LEU A 357 -7.66 9.40 -2.68
C LEU A 357 -8.52 8.44 -3.48
N ILE A 358 -8.76 8.81 -4.73
CA ILE A 358 -9.45 7.97 -5.71
C ILE A 358 -8.42 7.41 -6.68
N ILE A 359 -8.57 6.15 -7.05
CA ILE A 359 -7.72 5.47 -8.03
C ILE A 359 -8.60 4.94 -9.16
N SER A 360 -8.08 4.96 -10.39
CA SER A 360 -8.74 4.29 -11.50
C SER A 360 -8.38 2.80 -11.47
N HIS A 361 -9.37 1.95 -11.68
CA HIS A 361 -9.26 0.51 -11.64
C HIS A 361 -9.91 -0.08 -12.90
N TYR A 362 -9.18 -0.88 -13.64
CA TYR A 362 -9.68 -1.50 -14.85
C TYR A 362 -10.41 -2.82 -14.55
N ASP A 363 -11.71 -2.85 -14.80
CA ASP A 363 -12.57 -4.03 -14.65
C ASP A 363 -12.88 -4.66 -16.03
N SER A 364 -12.34 -5.83 -16.36
CA SER A 364 -12.39 -6.42 -17.72
C SER A 364 -13.75 -6.98 -18.19
N PRO A 365 -13.84 -7.56 -19.42
CA PRO A 365 -13.15 -7.22 -20.66
C PRO A 365 -14.01 -6.25 -21.51
N GLY A 366 -15.03 -5.63 -20.90
CA GLY A 366 -15.89 -4.61 -21.51
C GLY A 366 -16.26 -3.47 -20.57
N GLY A 367 -15.82 -3.49 -19.31
CA GLY A 367 -15.89 -2.36 -18.39
C GLY A 367 -14.73 -1.41 -18.67
N GLY A 368 -15.01 -0.10 -18.60
CA GLY A 368 -13.96 0.91 -18.70
C GLY A 368 -13.12 0.96 -17.44
N ASP A 369 -12.37 2.06 -17.31
CA ASP A 369 -11.78 2.42 -16.02
C ASP A 369 -12.88 2.81 -15.03
N GLU A 370 -12.78 2.29 -13.82
CA GLU A 370 -13.70 2.52 -12.71
C GLU A 370 -12.98 3.27 -11.59
N ASP A 371 -13.60 4.32 -11.07
CA ASP A 371 -13.00 5.15 -10.02
C ASP A 371 -13.31 4.58 -8.64
N ILE A 372 -12.28 4.28 -7.86
CA ILE A 372 -12.37 3.62 -6.56
C ILE A 372 -11.80 4.53 -5.48
N LEU A 373 -12.62 4.90 -4.50
CA LEU A 373 -12.14 5.54 -3.29
C LEU A 373 -11.39 4.52 -2.42
N VAL A 374 -10.09 4.74 -2.21
CA VAL A 374 -9.27 3.91 -1.30
C VAL A 374 -8.93 4.60 0.01
N PHE A 375 -9.10 5.91 0.06
CA PHE A 375 -8.90 6.68 1.27
C PHE A 375 -9.87 7.85 1.38
N ARG A 376 -10.38 8.11 2.59
CA ARG A 376 -11.12 9.31 2.97
C ARG A 376 -10.75 9.76 4.39
N LYS A 377 -10.61 11.06 4.62
CA LYS A 377 -10.39 11.64 5.95
C LYS A 377 -11.09 12.97 6.10
N VAL A 378 -11.84 13.11 7.19
CA VAL A 378 -12.31 14.42 7.66
C VAL A 378 -11.16 15.14 8.34
N LEU A 379 -10.94 16.39 7.97
CA LEU A 379 -9.94 17.26 8.55
C LEU A 379 -10.35 17.67 9.96
N GLY A 380 -9.41 17.60 10.92
CA GLY A 380 -9.67 18.06 12.28
C GLY A 380 -9.93 19.57 12.37
N SER A 381 -9.46 20.32 11.36
CA SER A 381 -9.68 21.76 11.18
C SER A 381 -10.02 22.03 9.72
N PRO A 382 -11.24 22.50 9.40
CA PRO A 382 -11.61 22.91 8.05
C PRO A 382 -10.70 24.01 7.49
N VAL A 383 -10.48 24.00 6.18
CA VAL A 383 -9.69 25.00 5.45
C VAL A 383 -10.63 25.82 4.58
N THR A 384 -10.72 27.13 4.82
CA THR A 384 -11.52 28.04 3.98
C THR A 384 -10.62 28.79 3.01
N LEU A 385 -10.88 28.61 1.72
CA LEU A 385 -10.24 29.31 0.62
C LEU A 385 -11.10 30.50 0.21
N SER A 386 -10.50 31.69 0.14
CA SER A 386 -11.08 32.85 -0.51
C SER A 386 -11.00 32.70 -2.03
N ASP A 387 -11.68 33.55 -2.79
CA ASP A 387 -11.50 33.58 -4.25
C ASP A 387 -10.04 33.91 -4.61
N GLY A 388 -9.47 33.15 -5.54
CA GLY A 388 -8.06 33.15 -5.93
C GLY A 388 -7.12 32.31 -5.04
N ASP A 389 -7.54 31.87 -3.85
CA ASP A 389 -6.68 31.08 -2.95
C ASP A 389 -6.45 29.66 -3.49
N THR A 390 -5.30 29.08 -3.13
CA THR A 390 -4.92 27.71 -3.52
C THR A 390 -4.71 26.81 -2.31
N TYR A 391 -5.01 25.52 -2.48
CA TYR A 391 -4.74 24.45 -1.51
C TYR A 391 -3.92 23.36 -2.19
N ALA A 392 -2.73 23.06 -1.68
CA ALA A 392 -1.90 21.96 -2.14
C ALA A 392 -2.06 20.77 -1.19
N LEU A 393 -2.56 19.66 -1.72
CA LEU A 393 -2.71 18.41 -1.00
C LEU A 393 -1.60 17.46 -1.43
N THR A 394 -0.74 17.06 -0.50
CA THR A 394 0.24 15.99 -0.73
C THR A 394 -0.15 14.72 0.01
N TRP A 395 -0.24 13.65 -0.76
CA TRP A 395 -0.45 12.29 -0.35
C TRP A 395 0.89 11.60 -0.23
N LYS A 396 1.27 11.09 0.95
CA LYS A 396 2.57 10.42 1.14
C LYS A 396 2.44 9.07 1.82
N MET A 397 2.51 8.00 1.06
CA MET A 397 2.58 6.64 1.55
C MET A 397 3.94 6.32 2.18
N LYS A 398 3.93 5.63 3.32
CA LYS A 398 5.13 5.18 4.04
C LYS A 398 4.92 3.78 4.61
N VAL A 399 5.99 2.98 4.67
CA VAL A 399 6.03 1.75 5.50
C VAL A 399 7.29 1.77 6.35
N THR A 400 7.24 1.12 7.50
CA THR A 400 8.38 0.95 8.41
C THR A 400 8.72 -0.52 8.57
N ALA A 401 10.03 -0.81 8.57
CA ALA A 401 10.58 -2.14 8.85
C ALA A 401 10.99 -2.32 10.31
#